data_AF-A0A1T5BP80-F1
#
_entry.id   AF-A0A1T5BP80-F1
#
_cell.length_a   1.000
_cell.length_b   1.000
_cell.length_c   1.000
_cell.angle_alpha   90.00
_cell.angle_beta   90.00
_cell.angle_gamma   90.00
#
_symmetry.space_group_name_H-M   'P 1'
#
loop_
_entity.id
_entity.type
_entity.pdbx_description
1 polymer ?
#
loop_
_entity_poly.entity_id
_entity_poly.type
_entity_poly.pdbx_seq_one_letter_code
_entity_poly.pdbx_strand_id
1 'polypeptide(L)'
;MKPVKLLKTVSKKYAKESADSAFELSHRKHVADYSKKLAKSRHLDSKLALLIAYGHDLGRTKEGFIGKGHALAGSNFCSNLLKNETHLSNKKIKKVAKAISLHSKKKIIDDSYCELIKDADSLAHYKEGLISEDDWAELYRVYASKIDSIDIKVSPIDNWHEVWKNNLESLLEDSDSQDIYSPSWVHKKRIAIRQLKIINKYFIKLDKRNKEFLKSLNSLLNTYFHSLENPRKYFVLNEFVKSLNLDLEELQLMLEGDLAESTQEIEIILKDNDVYSKLDHLIEISSEKLFLPSDKIIKKYKLDAIWTKDYKNLIDIIANSENESNYDFHDARIIGKKFKYLYDLNLIDFSSKHLYKSIADFHKASGDLHDIDDLYNYLNNYLDSELNIDELFLSMNHEEEALYEKCSKVIFFYKLLKRN
;
A
#
# COMPACT_ATOMS: atom_id res chain seq x y z
N MET A 1 25.50 5.24 -40.67
CA MET A 1 26.10 4.58 -39.47
C MET A 1 25.02 3.79 -38.71
N LYS A 2 25.34 2.72 -37.96
CA LYS A 2 24.33 2.01 -37.13
C LYS A 2 23.76 2.97 -36.05
N PRO A 3 22.43 3.14 -35.92
CA PRO A 3 21.82 4.16 -35.03
C PRO A 3 22.34 4.17 -33.59
N VAL A 4 22.51 2.99 -32.97
CA VAL A 4 22.99 2.89 -31.59
C VAL A 4 24.45 3.33 -31.46
N LYS A 5 25.29 3.03 -32.46
CA LYS A 5 26.69 3.46 -32.48
C LYS A 5 26.79 4.98 -32.62
N LEU A 6 25.92 5.59 -33.43
CA LEU A 6 25.80 7.04 -33.58
C LEU A 6 25.50 7.69 -32.22
N LEU A 7 24.35 7.36 -31.61
CA LEU A 7 23.94 8.00 -30.36
C LEU A 7 24.89 7.73 -29.21
N LYS A 8 25.47 6.52 -29.11
CA LYS A 8 26.49 6.23 -28.11
C LYS A 8 27.70 7.17 -28.23
N THR A 9 28.13 7.46 -29.46
CA THR A 9 29.29 8.32 -29.73
C THR A 9 28.95 9.77 -29.43
N VAL A 10 27.80 10.25 -29.91
CA VAL A 10 27.33 11.63 -29.71
C VAL A 10 27.07 11.92 -28.23
N SER A 11 26.35 11.03 -27.52
CA SER A 11 26.14 11.09 -26.07
C SER A 11 27.46 11.17 -25.30
N LYS A 12 28.44 10.33 -25.65
CA LYS A 12 29.76 10.35 -25.00
C LYS A 12 30.53 11.63 -25.28
N LYS A 13 30.42 12.19 -26.49
CA LYS A 13 31.05 13.47 -26.84
C LYS A 13 30.51 14.59 -25.95
N TYR A 14 29.20 14.76 -25.89
CA TYR A 14 28.60 15.87 -25.14
C TYR A 14 28.69 15.69 -23.63
N ALA A 15 28.67 14.45 -23.12
CA ALA A 15 29.01 14.19 -21.72
C ALA A 15 30.47 14.49 -21.35
N LYS A 16 31.39 14.59 -22.34
CA LYS A 16 32.77 15.05 -22.10
C LYS A 16 32.88 16.58 -22.11
N GLU A 17 32.00 17.24 -22.84
CA GLU A 17 31.98 18.68 -23.04
C GLU A 17 31.10 19.39 -21.98
N SER A 18 30.35 18.64 -21.17
CA SER A 18 29.49 19.16 -20.09
C SER A 18 30.29 19.64 -18.88
N ALA A 19 29.69 20.55 -18.10
CA ALA A 19 30.30 21.12 -16.91
C ALA A 19 30.70 20.06 -15.86
N ASP A 20 29.82 19.07 -15.62
CA ASP A 20 30.13 17.92 -14.76
C ASP A 20 30.38 16.66 -15.60
N SER A 21 31.51 16.62 -16.29
CA SER A 21 31.81 15.52 -17.20
C SER A 21 31.89 14.16 -16.50
N ALA A 22 32.40 14.12 -15.28
CA ALA A 22 32.59 12.87 -14.53
C ALA A 22 31.23 12.24 -14.20
N PHE A 23 30.29 13.05 -13.69
CA PHE A 23 28.92 12.61 -13.44
C PHE A 23 28.25 12.14 -14.74
N GLU A 24 28.23 12.97 -15.79
CA GLU A 24 27.50 12.68 -17.02
C GLU A 24 28.00 11.43 -17.74
N LEU A 25 29.31 11.16 -17.69
CA LEU A 25 29.92 9.95 -18.24
C LEU A 25 29.55 8.68 -17.45
N SER A 26 29.39 8.80 -16.14
CA SER A 26 28.96 7.70 -15.26
C SER A 26 27.47 7.44 -15.43
N HIS A 27 26.64 8.49 -15.30
CA HIS A 27 25.19 8.44 -15.38
C HIS A 27 24.71 7.81 -16.69
N ARG A 28 25.19 8.32 -17.83
CA ARG A 28 24.86 7.75 -19.15
C ARG A 28 25.18 6.26 -19.28
N LYS A 29 26.21 5.77 -18.57
CA LYS A 29 26.62 4.36 -18.60
C LYS A 29 25.66 3.53 -17.75
N HIS A 30 25.36 3.99 -16.54
CA HIS A 30 24.38 3.35 -15.67
C HIS A 30 23.01 3.25 -16.32
N VAL A 31 22.47 4.34 -16.87
CA VAL A 31 21.16 4.36 -17.55
C VAL A 31 21.15 3.41 -18.74
N ALA A 32 22.22 3.35 -19.54
CA ALA A 32 22.30 2.42 -20.67
C ALA A 32 22.36 0.94 -20.22
N ASP A 33 23.09 0.64 -19.14
CA ASP A 33 23.19 -0.71 -18.59
C ASP A 33 21.85 -1.17 -17.99
N TYR A 34 21.17 -0.31 -17.21
CA TYR A 34 19.83 -0.60 -16.67
C TYR A 34 18.79 -0.71 -17.78
N SER A 35 18.79 0.19 -18.76
CA SER A 35 17.87 0.15 -19.90
C SER A 35 17.99 -1.15 -20.69
N LYS A 36 19.21 -1.67 -20.87
CA LYS A 36 19.43 -2.96 -21.54
C LYS A 36 18.89 -4.14 -20.73
N LYS A 37 19.09 -4.13 -19.40
CA LYS A 37 18.58 -5.17 -18.49
C LYS A 37 17.05 -5.17 -18.46
N LEU A 38 16.45 -4.00 -18.24
CA LEU A 38 14.99 -3.81 -18.21
C LEU A 38 14.34 -4.14 -19.56
N ALA A 39 14.98 -3.80 -20.68
CA ALA A 39 14.46 -4.19 -22.00
C ALA A 39 14.38 -5.71 -22.15
N LYS A 40 15.38 -6.44 -21.62
CA LYS A 40 15.39 -7.90 -21.67
C LYS A 40 14.29 -8.50 -20.81
N SER A 41 14.11 -8.02 -19.56
CA SER A 41 13.08 -8.55 -18.67
C SER A 41 11.66 -8.24 -19.17
N ARG A 42 11.46 -7.07 -19.79
CA ARG A 42 10.15 -6.63 -20.31
C ARG A 42 9.89 -7.02 -21.78
N HIS A 43 10.74 -7.87 -22.37
CA HIS A 43 10.64 -8.30 -23.77
C HIS A 43 10.56 -7.14 -24.80
N LEU A 44 11.30 -6.05 -24.55
CA LEU A 44 11.39 -4.88 -25.44
C LEU A 44 12.63 -4.94 -26.35
N ASP A 45 12.59 -4.21 -27.48
CA ASP A 45 13.72 -4.11 -28.42
C ASP A 45 14.89 -3.36 -27.73
N SER A 46 15.91 -4.11 -27.33
CA SER A 46 17.08 -3.56 -26.63
C SER A 46 17.82 -2.51 -27.45
N LYS A 47 17.73 -2.52 -28.80
CA LYS A 47 18.32 -1.45 -29.62
C LYS A 47 17.56 -0.16 -29.44
N LEU A 48 16.22 -0.18 -29.41
CA LEU A 48 15.41 1.01 -29.13
C LEU A 48 15.65 1.55 -27.73
N ALA A 49 15.72 0.67 -26.72
CA ALA A 49 16.04 1.05 -25.35
C ALA A 49 17.40 1.78 -25.25
N LEU A 50 18.42 1.28 -25.95
CA LEU A 50 19.73 1.95 -25.99
C LEU A 50 19.72 3.28 -26.73
N LEU A 51 18.90 3.46 -27.78
CA LEU A 51 18.74 4.76 -28.42
C LEU A 51 18.15 5.79 -27.46
N ILE A 52 17.12 5.38 -26.71
CA ILE A 52 16.47 6.22 -25.69
C ILE A 52 17.48 6.58 -24.60
N ALA A 53 18.17 5.58 -24.03
CA ALA A 53 19.15 5.79 -22.96
C ALA A 53 20.28 6.74 -23.36
N TYR A 54 20.84 6.61 -24.56
CA TYR A 54 21.88 7.54 -25.01
C TYR A 54 21.33 8.91 -25.42
N GLY A 55 20.04 9.03 -25.68
CA GLY A 55 19.40 10.28 -26.10
C GLY A 55 18.82 11.11 -24.96
N HIS A 56 18.50 10.50 -23.81
CA HIS A 56 17.62 11.12 -22.81
C HIS A 56 18.15 12.47 -22.28
N ASP A 57 19.46 12.55 -22.04
CA ASP A 57 20.13 13.71 -21.45
C ASP A 57 20.84 14.62 -22.46
N LEU A 58 20.60 14.43 -23.77
CA LEU A 58 21.22 15.28 -24.78
C LEU A 58 20.78 16.75 -24.67
N GLY A 59 19.56 17.03 -24.20
CA GLY A 59 19.14 18.42 -23.97
C GLY A 59 19.94 19.11 -22.87
N ARG A 60 20.41 18.35 -21.87
CA ARG A 60 21.23 18.86 -20.78
C ARG A 60 22.69 18.99 -21.20
N THR A 61 23.26 17.92 -21.75
CA THR A 61 24.69 17.83 -22.09
C THR A 61 25.10 18.59 -23.35
N LYS A 62 24.21 18.74 -24.34
CA LYS A 62 24.50 19.48 -25.60
C LYS A 62 23.95 20.89 -25.56
N GLU A 63 22.68 21.03 -25.22
CA GLU A 63 21.97 22.31 -25.37
C GLU A 63 22.02 23.16 -24.10
N GLY A 64 22.58 22.64 -22.99
CA GLY A 64 22.73 23.37 -21.73
C GLY A 64 21.42 23.61 -20.97
N PHE A 65 20.32 22.95 -21.34
CA PHE A 65 19.05 23.11 -20.64
C PHE A 65 19.12 22.43 -19.26
N ILE A 66 18.82 23.20 -18.22
CA ILE A 66 18.70 22.71 -16.84
C ILE A 66 17.20 22.56 -16.51
N GLY A 67 16.85 21.56 -15.69
CA GLY A 67 15.46 21.35 -15.23
C GLY A 67 14.55 20.76 -16.31
N LYS A 68 13.24 20.98 -16.21
CA LYS A 68 12.21 20.24 -16.98
C LYS A 68 12.31 20.36 -18.51
N GLY A 69 12.96 21.40 -19.02
CA GLY A 69 13.12 21.66 -20.46
C GLY A 69 14.07 20.68 -21.19
N HIS A 70 15.01 20.06 -20.47
CA HIS A 70 16.04 19.22 -21.09
C HIS A 70 15.46 17.98 -21.80
N ALA A 71 14.39 17.40 -21.27
CA ALA A 71 13.74 16.24 -21.86
C ALA A 71 13.17 16.55 -23.27
N LEU A 72 12.52 17.71 -23.43
CA LEU A 72 11.96 18.13 -24.72
C LEU A 72 13.08 18.50 -25.71
N ALA A 73 14.09 19.26 -25.25
CA ALA A 73 15.25 19.62 -26.07
C ALA A 73 16.02 18.38 -26.56
N GLY A 74 16.29 17.44 -25.66
CA GLY A 74 16.95 16.17 -25.96
C GLY A 74 16.16 15.32 -26.94
N SER A 75 14.83 15.26 -26.78
CA SER A 75 13.93 14.58 -27.72
C SER A 75 14.02 15.17 -29.14
N ASN A 76 13.93 16.50 -29.26
CA ASN A 76 13.98 17.19 -30.54
C ASN A 76 15.33 16.96 -31.24
N PHE A 77 16.43 17.18 -30.52
CA PHE A 77 17.79 16.94 -31.02
C PHE A 77 17.97 15.49 -31.47
N CYS A 78 17.64 14.53 -30.62
CA CYS A 78 17.77 13.11 -30.91
C CYS A 78 16.94 12.69 -32.13
N SER A 79 15.70 13.20 -32.25
CA SER A 79 14.83 12.89 -33.37
C SER A 79 15.38 13.43 -34.70
N ASN A 80 15.90 14.65 -34.73
CA ASN A 80 16.48 15.26 -35.92
C ASN A 80 17.77 14.53 -36.34
N LEU A 81 18.62 14.23 -35.37
CA LEU A 81 19.84 13.47 -35.61
C LEU A 81 19.54 12.08 -36.20
N LEU A 82 18.57 11.35 -35.64
CA LEU A 82 18.21 10.02 -36.15
C LEU A 82 17.56 10.07 -37.54
N LYS A 83 16.76 11.10 -37.84
CA LYS A 83 16.16 11.30 -39.18
C LYS A 83 17.23 11.57 -40.24
N ASN A 84 18.24 12.37 -39.92
CA ASN A 84 19.22 12.83 -40.90
C ASN A 84 20.37 11.82 -41.09
N GLU A 85 20.80 11.15 -40.02
CA GLU A 85 22.06 10.37 -40.02
C GLU A 85 21.84 8.84 -40.09
N THR A 86 20.58 8.39 -40.18
CA THR A 86 20.24 6.97 -40.14
C THR A 86 19.05 6.61 -41.02
N HIS A 87 18.90 5.32 -41.34
CA HIS A 87 17.71 4.76 -42.00
C HIS A 87 16.67 4.21 -41.01
N LEU A 88 16.61 4.76 -39.78
CA LEU A 88 15.65 4.33 -38.78
C LEU A 88 14.24 4.80 -39.19
N SER A 89 13.24 3.92 -39.10
CA SER A 89 11.88 4.29 -39.52
C SER A 89 11.28 5.38 -38.65
N ASN A 90 10.46 6.25 -39.24
CA ASN A 90 9.75 7.32 -38.54
C ASN A 90 8.94 6.82 -37.33
N LYS A 91 8.35 5.63 -37.41
CA LYS A 91 7.64 4.99 -36.29
C LYS A 91 8.57 4.73 -35.09
N LYS A 92 9.79 4.24 -35.34
CA LYS A 92 10.80 4.00 -34.30
C LYS A 92 11.35 5.31 -33.74
N ILE A 93 11.60 6.31 -34.60
CA ILE A 93 12.04 7.64 -34.18
C ILE A 93 11.01 8.30 -33.26
N LYS A 94 9.71 8.26 -33.61
CA LYS A 94 8.62 8.78 -32.76
C LYS A 94 8.57 8.11 -31.39
N LYS A 95 8.77 6.80 -31.31
CA LYS A 95 8.86 6.08 -30.03
C LYS A 95 10.04 6.54 -29.18
N VAL A 96 11.22 6.68 -29.79
CA VAL A 96 12.43 7.17 -29.09
C VAL A 96 12.22 8.60 -28.58
N ALA A 97 11.74 9.50 -29.43
CA ALA A 97 11.47 10.89 -29.09
C ALA A 97 10.45 11.02 -27.95
N LYS A 98 9.33 10.29 -28.02
CA LYS A 98 8.30 10.29 -26.96
C LYS A 98 8.87 9.83 -25.61
N ALA A 99 9.62 8.73 -25.59
CA ALA A 99 10.21 8.23 -24.35
C ALA A 99 11.18 9.26 -23.73
N ILE A 100 12.01 9.90 -24.56
CA ILE A 100 12.91 10.97 -24.11
C ILE A 100 12.13 12.17 -23.60
N SER A 101 11.09 12.64 -24.28
CA SER A 101 10.36 13.84 -23.85
C SER A 101 9.58 13.67 -22.54
N LEU A 102 9.30 12.42 -22.13
CA LEU A 102 8.52 12.10 -20.94
C LEU A 102 9.36 11.53 -19.79
N HIS A 103 10.66 11.29 -19.96
CA HIS A 103 11.47 10.57 -18.96
C HIS A 103 11.61 11.31 -17.61
N SER A 104 11.45 12.64 -17.60
CA SER A 104 11.46 13.46 -16.37
C SER A 104 10.11 13.49 -15.66
N LYS A 105 9.02 13.00 -16.29
CA LYS A 105 7.68 12.95 -15.69
C LYS A 105 7.50 11.68 -14.84
N LYS A 106 8.22 11.62 -13.71
CA LYS A 106 8.32 10.42 -12.86
C LYS A 106 7.00 9.99 -12.21
N LYS A 107 6.12 10.93 -11.86
CA LYS A 107 4.81 10.68 -11.24
C LYS A 107 3.74 10.15 -12.20
N ILE A 108 3.98 10.19 -13.51
CA ILE A 108 3.02 9.79 -14.54
C ILE A 108 3.42 8.43 -15.11
N ILE A 109 2.43 7.56 -15.37
CA ILE A 109 2.62 6.26 -16.03
C ILE A 109 2.23 6.38 -17.50
N ASP A 110 3.19 6.09 -18.38
CA ASP A 110 3.08 6.17 -19.83
C ASP A 110 3.31 4.78 -20.47
N ASP A 111 3.68 4.74 -21.76
CA ASP A 111 3.94 3.49 -22.48
C ASP A 111 5.24 2.79 -22.05
N SER A 112 5.40 1.55 -22.50
CA SER A 112 6.47 0.65 -22.06
C SER A 112 7.90 1.18 -22.23
N TYR A 113 8.16 1.99 -23.26
CA TYR A 113 9.48 2.60 -23.45
C TYR A 113 9.68 3.86 -22.61
N CYS A 114 8.61 4.63 -22.37
CA CYS A 114 8.62 5.75 -21.43
C CYS A 114 8.90 5.25 -20.01
N GLU A 115 8.24 4.19 -19.59
CA GLU A 115 8.46 3.62 -18.26
C GLU A 115 9.83 2.96 -18.13
N LEU A 116 10.32 2.29 -19.19
CA LEU A 116 11.68 1.73 -19.20
C LEU A 116 12.75 2.80 -18.91
N ILE A 117 12.68 3.96 -19.57
CA ILE A 117 13.68 5.00 -19.35
C ILE A 117 13.52 5.66 -17.99
N LYS A 118 12.28 5.90 -17.53
CA LYS A 118 12.04 6.47 -16.19
C LYS A 118 12.63 5.58 -15.09
N ASP A 119 12.43 4.27 -15.19
CA ASP A 119 12.93 3.30 -14.22
C ASP A 119 14.45 3.13 -14.31
N ALA A 120 15.02 3.07 -15.52
CA ALA A 120 16.47 2.99 -15.71
C ALA A 120 17.20 4.20 -15.15
N ASP A 121 16.61 5.38 -15.34
CA ASP A 121 17.11 6.66 -14.85
C ASP A 121 17.03 6.76 -13.32
N SER A 122 15.87 6.42 -12.72
CA SER A 122 15.74 6.37 -11.27
C SER A 122 16.65 5.32 -10.61
N LEU A 123 16.92 4.19 -11.26
CA LEU A 123 17.92 3.22 -10.78
C LEU A 123 19.34 3.77 -10.82
N ALA A 124 19.68 4.60 -11.82
CA ALA A 124 20.98 5.28 -11.90
C ALA A 124 21.11 6.34 -10.80
N HIS A 125 20.13 7.22 -10.66
CA HIS A 125 20.09 8.22 -9.57
C HIS A 125 20.20 7.58 -8.19
N TYR A 126 19.50 6.47 -7.95
CA TYR A 126 19.59 5.74 -6.68
C TYR A 126 21.01 5.22 -6.42
N LYS A 127 21.65 4.66 -7.46
CA LYS A 127 23.03 4.17 -7.35
C LYS A 127 24.03 5.31 -7.12
N GLU A 128 23.72 6.50 -7.62
CA GLU A 128 24.54 7.70 -7.51
C GLU A 128 24.30 8.49 -6.21
N GLY A 129 23.36 8.04 -5.36
CA GLY A 129 23.06 8.69 -4.08
C GLY A 129 22.30 10.01 -4.24
N LEU A 130 21.56 10.19 -5.34
CA LEU A 130 20.88 11.44 -5.69
C LEU A 130 19.39 11.47 -5.32
N ILE A 131 18.86 10.39 -4.76
CA ILE A 131 17.44 10.27 -4.44
C ILE A 131 17.22 10.47 -2.94
N SER A 132 16.33 11.39 -2.60
CA SER A 132 15.84 11.66 -1.25
C SER A 132 14.42 11.13 -1.04
N GLU A 133 13.86 11.29 0.16
CA GLU A 133 12.47 10.93 0.44
C GLU A 133 11.45 11.80 -0.32
N ASP A 134 11.82 13.05 -0.62
CA ASP A 134 10.99 13.98 -1.40
C ASP A 134 10.82 13.51 -2.86
N ASP A 135 11.76 12.70 -3.34
CA ASP A 135 11.75 12.06 -4.67
C ASP A 135 10.96 10.74 -4.66
N TRP A 136 9.87 10.68 -3.90
CA TRP A 136 9.12 9.45 -3.62
C TRP A 136 8.75 8.64 -4.87
N ALA A 137 8.44 9.31 -5.98
CA ALA A 137 8.07 8.63 -7.21
C ALA A 137 9.25 7.87 -7.84
N GLU A 138 10.46 8.40 -7.72
CA GLU A 138 11.69 7.71 -8.17
C GLU A 138 12.06 6.58 -7.21
N LEU A 139 11.93 6.80 -5.89
CA LEU A 139 12.11 5.74 -4.90
C LEU A 139 11.17 4.56 -5.16
N TYR A 140 9.90 4.81 -5.44
CA TYR A 140 8.93 3.74 -5.69
C TYR A 140 9.23 3.01 -7.00
N ARG A 141 9.72 3.70 -8.03
CA ARG A 141 10.24 3.06 -9.26
C ARG A 141 11.40 2.13 -8.98
N VAL A 142 12.32 2.55 -8.12
CA VAL A 142 13.46 1.73 -7.69
C VAL A 142 12.98 0.51 -6.93
N TYR A 143 12.07 0.68 -5.95
CA TYR A 143 11.53 -0.43 -5.16
C TYR A 143 10.81 -1.45 -6.02
N ALA A 144 9.93 -0.99 -6.92
CA ALA A 144 9.21 -1.87 -7.83
C ALA A 144 10.14 -2.60 -8.81
N SER A 145 11.19 -1.93 -9.29
CA SER A 145 12.18 -2.54 -10.20
C SER A 145 13.09 -3.58 -9.52
N LYS A 146 13.17 -3.58 -8.18
CA LYS A 146 13.94 -4.55 -7.39
C LYS A 146 13.10 -5.74 -6.91
N ILE A 147 11.79 -5.72 -7.13
CA ILE A 147 10.90 -6.82 -6.76
C ILE A 147 10.86 -7.81 -7.93
N ASP A 148 11.60 -8.92 -7.79
CA ASP A 148 11.68 -9.96 -8.82
C ASP A 148 10.41 -10.82 -8.87
N SER A 149 9.70 -10.95 -7.74
CA SER A 149 8.43 -11.67 -7.66
C SER A 149 7.55 -11.13 -6.53
N ILE A 150 6.24 -11.26 -6.72
CA ILE A 150 5.23 -11.02 -5.69
C ILE A 150 4.80 -12.39 -5.19
N ASP A 151 5.39 -12.82 -4.08
CA ASP A 151 5.11 -14.10 -3.46
C ASP A 151 4.86 -13.92 -1.96
N ILE A 152 3.95 -14.74 -1.44
CA ILE A 152 3.68 -14.88 -0.01
C ILE A 152 4.12 -16.27 0.43
N LYS A 153 4.89 -16.32 1.52
CA LYS A 153 5.22 -17.55 2.23
C LYS A 153 4.34 -17.68 3.46
N VAL A 154 3.80 -18.86 3.69
CA VAL A 154 2.97 -19.17 4.86
C VAL A 154 3.83 -19.88 5.91
N SER A 155 3.65 -19.51 7.18
CA SER A 155 4.32 -20.18 8.29
C SER A 155 3.84 -21.63 8.46
N PRO A 156 4.60 -22.49 9.18
CA PRO A 156 4.14 -23.83 9.56
C PRO A 156 2.80 -23.79 10.29
N ILE A 157 1.99 -24.84 10.17
CA ILE A 157 0.62 -24.86 10.69
C ILE A 157 0.57 -24.71 12.21
N ASP A 158 1.57 -25.21 12.93
CA ASP A 158 1.62 -25.14 14.40
C ASP A 158 1.64 -23.69 14.89
N ASN A 159 2.30 -22.79 14.17
CA ASN A 159 2.28 -21.35 14.46
C ASN A 159 0.86 -20.76 14.29
N TRP A 160 0.09 -21.24 13.31
CA TRP A 160 -1.31 -20.82 13.15
C TRP A 160 -2.18 -21.30 14.30
N HIS A 161 -1.93 -22.51 14.82
CA HIS A 161 -2.66 -23.05 15.97
C HIS A 161 -2.35 -22.28 17.24
N GLU A 162 -1.08 -22.02 17.49
CA GLU A 162 -0.61 -21.26 18.66
C GLU A 162 -1.19 -19.84 18.63
N VAL A 163 -1.05 -19.12 17.53
CA VAL A 163 -1.63 -17.77 17.37
C VAL A 163 -3.14 -17.79 17.52
N TRP A 164 -3.83 -18.78 16.94
CA TRP A 164 -5.28 -18.90 17.07
C TRP A 164 -5.70 -19.11 18.53
N LYS A 165 -5.02 -20.00 19.25
CA LYS A 165 -5.28 -20.30 20.65
C LYS A 165 -5.02 -19.08 21.53
N ASN A 166 -3.84 -18.48 21.41
CA ASN A 166 -3.46 -17.30 22.19
C ASN A 166 -4.43 -16.13 21.96
N ASN A 167 -4.85 -15.89 20.72
CA ASN A 167 -5.83 -14.86 20.43
C ASN A 167 -7.21 -15.17 21.04
N LEU A 168 -7.61 -16.44 21.07
CA LEU A 168 -8.88 -16.84 21.68
C LEU A 168 -8.84 -16.68 23.21
N GLU A 169 -7.77 -17.13 23.86
CA GLU A 169 -7.52 -16.95 25.30
C GLU A 169 -7.44 -15.47 25.67
N SER A 170 -6.80 -14.65 24.85
CA SER A 170 -6.71 -13.20 25.06
C SER A 170 -8.06 -12.49 25.05
N LEU A 171 -9.13 -13.11 24.54
CA LEU A 171 -10.48 -12.55 24.66
C LEU A 171 -11.04 -12.66 26.08
N LEU A 172 -10.60 -13.65 26.86
CA LEU A 172 -10.98 -13.83 28.26
C LEU A 172 -10.05 -13.08 29.22
N GLU A 173 -8.80 -12.79 28.83
CA GLU A 173 -7.88 -11.99 29.64
C GLU A 173 -8.47 -10.61 30.00
N ASP A 174 -8.14 -10.06 31.15
CA ASP A 174 -8.55 -8.71 31.60
C ASP A 174 -10.06 -8.50 31.88
N SER A 175 -10.88 -9.55 31.99
CA SER A 175 -12.30 -9.42 32.37
C SER A 175 -12.51 -8.79 33.76
N ASP A 176 -11.50 -8.86 34.63
CA ASP A 176 -11.51 -8.34 36.01
C ASP A 176 -10.50 -7.19 36.23
N SER A 177 -9.98 -6.60 35.15
CA SER A 177 -8.98 -5.52 35.24
C SER A 177 -9.63 -4.15 35.50
N GLN A 178 -8.89 -3.22 36.13
CA GLN A 178 -9.30 -1.81 36.23
C GLN A 178 -9.32 -1.08 34.87
N ASP A 179 -8.74 -1.68 33.83
CA ASP A 179 -8.63 -1.12 32.47
C ASP A 179 -9.76 -1.61 31.54
N ILE A 180 -10.75 -2.32 32.08
CA ILE A 180 -11.87 -2.84 31.30
C ILE A 180 -12.64 -1.69 30.62
N TYR A 181 -12.96 -1.89 29.34
CA TYR A 181 -13.59 -0.90 28.46
C TYR A 181 -12.77 0.36 28.13
N SER A 182 -11.50 0.44 28.54
CA SER A 182 -10.63 1.52 28.10
C SER A 182 -10.41 1.52 26.58
N PRO A 183 -9.95 2.63 25.98
CA PRO A 183 -9.65 2.69 24.55
C PRO A 183 -8.68 1.58 24.10
N SER A 184 -7.68 1.29 24.95
CA SER A 184 -6.68 0.24 24.72
C SER A 184 -7.33 -1.14 24.76
N TRP A 185 -8.14 -1.41 25.78
CA TRP A 185 -8.85 -2.68 25.93
C TRP A 185 -9.79 -2.94 24.74
N VAL A 186 -10.65 -1.98 24.39
CA VAL A 186 -11.58 -2.11 23.26
C VAL A 186 -10.82 -2.33 21.95
N HIS A 187 -9.73 -1.60 21.74
CA HIS A 187 -8.90 -1.75 20.55
C HIS A 187 -8.28 -3.16 20.44
N LYS A 188 -7.68 -3.67 21.53
CA LYS A 188 -7.07 -5.00 21.60
C LYS A 188 -8.09 -6.10 21.31
N LYS A 189 -9.26 -6.09 21.96
CA LYS A 189 -10.32 -7.08 21.75
C LYS A 189 -10.83 -7.06 20.30
N ARG A 190 -11.06 -5.88 19.72
CA ARG A 190 -11.47 -5.75 18.31
C ARG A 190 -10.42 -6.30 17.34
N ILE A 191 -9.13 -6.11 17.61
CA ILE A 191 -8.05 -6.69 16.81
C ILE A 191 -8.06 -8.22 16.91
N ALA A 192 -8.08 -8.77 18.13
CA ALA A 192 -8.09 -10.21 18.38
C ALA A 192 -9.28 -10.89 17.68
N ILE A 193 -10.49 -10.32 17.79
CA ILE A 193 -11.69 -10.82 17.11
C ILE A 193 -11.51 -10.82 15.58
N ARG A 194 -11.00 -9.73 14.99
CA ARG A 194 -10.76 -9.65 13.54
C ARG A 194 -9.75 -10.71 13.08
N GLN A 195 -8.67 -10.89 13.82
CA GLN A 195 -7.64 -11.89 13.55
C GLN A 195 -8.21 -13.32 13.62
N LEU A 196 -8.97 -13.64 14.67
CA LEU A 196 -9.65 -14.93 14.81
C LEU A 196 -10.62 -15.20 13.67
N LYS A 197 -11.45 -14.21 13.29
CA LYS A 197 -12.38 -14.35 12.15
C LYS A 197 -11.67 -14.63 10.84
N ILE A 198 -10.50 -14.01 10.61
CA ILE A 198 -9.65 -14.30 9.46
C ILE A 198 -9.21 -15.76 9.52
N ILE A 199 -8.54 -16.18 10.59
CA ILE A 199 -8.00 -17.54 10.75
C ILE A 199 -9.11 -18.60 10.64
N ASN A 200 -10.24 -18.41 11.33
CA ASN A 200 -11.40 -19.30 11.28
C ASN A 200 -11.91 -19.51 9.85
N LYS A 201 -12.01 -18.43 9.06
CA LYS A 201 -12.43 -18.52 7.65
C LYS A 201 -11.46 -19.36 6.82
N TYR A 202 -10.17 -19.36 7.14
CA TYR A 202 -9.18 -20.23 6.49
C TYR A 202 -9.27 -21.67 6.96
N PHE A 203 -9.36 -21.91 8.27
CA PHE A 203 -9.51 -23.26 8.81
C PHE A 203 -10.76 -23.96 8.24
N ILE A 204 -11.89 -23.25 8.13
CA ILE A 204 -13.12 -23.77 7.48
C ILE A 204 -12.87 -24.17 6.01
N LYS A 205 -12.07 -23.40 5.25
CA LYS A 205 -11.76 -23.69 3.85
C LYS A 205 -10.84 -24.90 3.71
N LEU A 206 -9.90 -25.07 4.64
CA LEU A 206 -8.88 -26.12 4.64
C LEU A 206 -9.42 -27.46 5.14
N ASP A 207 -10.27 -27.41 6.16
CA ASP A 207 -10.83 -28.59 6.80
C ASP A 207 -12.27 -28.36 7.24
N LYS A 208 -13.19 -29.12 6.64
CA LYS A 208 -14.62 -28.99 6.89
C LYS A 208 -15.07 -29.66 8.19
N ARG A 209 -14.23 -30.46 8.85
CA ARG A 209 -14.61 -31.21 10.06
C ARG A 209 -15.07 -30.31 11.20
N ASN A 210 -14.43 -29.16 11.37
CA ASN A 210 -14.78 -28.18 12.41
C ASN A 210 -15.67 -27.03 11.90
N LYS A 211 -16.25 -27.16 10.70
CA LYS A 211 -16.94 -26.06 10.03
C LYS A 211 -18.06 -25.46 10.89
N GLU A 212 -18.89 -26.30 11.50
CA GLU A 212 -20.03 -25.83 12.30
C GLU A 212 -19.58 -25.21 13.63
N PHE A 213 -18.56 -25.77 14.28
CA PHE A 213 -17.92 -25.17 15.46
C PHE A 213 -17.37 -23.77 15.13
N LEU A 214 -16.54 -23.65 14.10
CA LEU A 214 -15.91 -22.38 13.73
C LEU A 214 -16.91 -21.33 13.23
N LYS A 215 -18.03 -21.75 12.64
CA LYS A 215 -19.15 -20.85 12.33
C LYS A 215 -19.85 -20.34 13.59
N SER A 216 -20.11 -21.23 14.55
CA SER A 216 -20.73 -20.85 15.82
C SER A 216 -19.85 -19.87 16.59
N LEU A 217 -18.54 -20.15 16.68
CA LEU A 217 -17.55 -19.23 17.23
C LEU A 217 -17.56 -17.89 16.49
N ASN A 218 -17.53 -17.88 15.14
CA ASN A 218 -17.61 -16.63 14.38
C ASN A 218 -18.91 -15.84 14.63
N SER A 219 -20.03 -16.52 14.89
CA SER A 219 -21.29 -15.86 15.24
C SER A 219 -21.18 -15.17 16.60
N LEU A 220 -20.64 -15.85 17.61
CA LEU A 220 -20.39 -15.26 18.93
C LEU A 220 -19.41 -14.08 18.85
N LEU A 221 -18.32 -14.26 18.11
CA LEU A 221 -17.34 -13.21 17.85
C LEU A 221 -17.96 -12.01 17.13
N ASN A 222 -18.96 -12.20 16.27
CA ASN A 222 -19.69 -11.09 15.68
C ASN A 222 -20.49 -10.33 16.73
N THR A 223 -21.26 -11.01 17.58
CA THR A 223 -21.99 -10.35 18.67
C THR A 223 -21.07 -9.52 19.54
N TYR A 224 -19.94 -10.10 19.97
CA TYR A 224 -18.92 -9.37 20.74
C TYR A 224 -18.32 -8.21 19.95
N PHE A 225 -18.03 -8.38 18.66
CA PHE A 225 -17.46 -7.32 17.85
C PHE A 225 -18.38 -6.11 17.69
N HIS A 226 -19.69 -6.32 17.50
CA HIS A 226 -20.66 -5.24 17.34
C HIS A 226 -20.88 -4.47 18.65
N SER A 227 -20.85 -5.15 19.81
CA SER A 227 -20.95 -4.46 21.10
C SER A 227 -19.80 -3.49 21.35
N LEU A 228 -18.65 -3.69 20.69
CA LEU A 228 -17.47 -2.84 20.78
C LEU A 228 -17.42 -1.73 19.72
N GLU A 229 -18.43 -1.59 18.87
CA GLU A 229 -18.40 -0.71 17.71
C GLU A 229 -18.54 0.78 18.07
N ASN A 230 -19.61 1.14 18.78
CA ASN A 230 -19.87 2.51 19.22
C ASN A 230 -18.76 3.06 20.14
N PRO A 231 -18.34 2.36 21.22
CA PRO A 231 -17.24 2.83 22.05
C PRO A 231 -15.96 3.07 21.25
N ARG A 232 -15.62 2.15 20.32
CA ARG A 232 -14.45 2.33 19.47
C ARG A 232 -14.59 3.57 18.57
N LYS A 233 -15.76 3.81 18.00
CA LYS A 233 -16.03 4.98 17.17
C LYS A 233 -15.79 6.26 17.98
N TYR A 234 -16.44 6.40 19.13
CA TYR A 234 -16.31 7.60 19.96
C TYR A 234 -14.90 7.81 20.52
N PHE A 235 -14.18 6.74 20.90
CA PHE A 235 -12.76 6.84 21.27
C PHE A 235 -11.90 7.41 20.13
N VAL A 236 -12.12 6.96 18.90
CA VAL A 236 -11.36 7.44 17.73
C VAL A 236 -11.70 8.90 17.43
N LEU A 237 -12.99 9.25 17.44
CA LEU A 237 -13.43 10.62 17.20
C LEU A 237 -12.89 11.59 18.25
N ASN A 238 -12.94 11.22 19.53
CA ASN A 238 -12.43 12.07 20.62
C ASN A 238 -10.91 12.31 20.47
N GLU A 239 -10.12 11.27 20.18
CA GLU A 239 -8.68 11.43 19.95
C GLU A 239 -8.37 12.25 18.70
N PHE A 240 -9.16 12.09 17.63
CA PHE A 240 -9.01 12.90 16.42
C PHE A 240 -9.29 14.38 16.71
N VAL A 241 -10.40 14.70 17.38
CA VAL A 241 -10.75 16.08 17.75
C VAL A 241 -9.66 16.72 18.62
N LYS A 242 -9.13 15.99 19.62
CA LYS A 242 -7.99 16.46 20.43
C LYS A 242 -6.74 16.75 19.61
N SER A 243 -6.50 15.97 18.55
CA SER A 243 -5.31 16.15 17.70
C SER A 243 -5.36 17.40 16.82
N LEU A 244 -6.54 17.96 16.56
CA LEU A 244 -6.71 19.15 15.72
C LEU A 244 -6.24 20.44 16.41
N ASN A 245 -6.05 20.43 17.73
CA ASN A 245 -5.59 21.59 18.51
C ASN A 245 -6.46 22.85 18.30
N LEU A 246 -7.77 22.64 18.17
CA LEU A 246 -8.81 23.68 18.07
C LEU A 246 -9.57 23.80 19.39
N ASP A 247 -10.16 24.97 19.63
CA ASP A 247 -11.06 25.20 20.77
C ASP A 247 -12.44 24.61 20.49
N LEU A 248 -12.65 23.35 20.92
CA LEU A 248 -13.84 22.54 20.63
C LEU A 248 -14.42 21.91 21.91
N GLU A 249 -14.42 22.65 23.02
CA GLU A 249 -14.85 22.13 24.33
C GLU A 249 -16.25 21.50 24.32
N GLU A 250 -17.22 22.14 23.67
CA GLU A 250 -18.60 21.64 23.61
C GLU A 250 -18.71 20.31 22.84
N LEU A 251 -18.03 20.21 21.69
CA LEU A 251 -17.97 18.95 20.92
C LEU A 251 -17.26 17.84 21.70
N GLN A 252 -16.20 18.17 22.44
CA GLN A 252 -15.49 17.20 23.29
C GLN A 252 -16.41 16.65 24.39
N LEU A 253 -17.16 17.53 25.08
CA LEU A 253 -18.11 17.12 26.11
C LEU A 253 -19.21 16.21 25.55
N MET A 254 -19.71 16.50 24.34
CA MET A 254 -20.70 15.64 23.67
C MET A 254 -20.13 14.25 23.37
N LEU A 255 -18.93 14.18 22.78
CA LEU A 255 -18.26 12.92 22.48
C LEU A 255 -17.96 12.10 23.74
N GLU A 256 -17.58 12.77 24.84
CA GLU A 256 -17.36 12.12 26.14
C GLU A 256 -18.66 11.56 26.73
N GLY A 257 -19.77 12.27 26.57
CA GLY A 257 -21.10 11.79 26.96
C GLY A 257 -21.52 10.52 26.21
N ASP A 258 -21.47 10.55 24.88
CA ASP A 258 -21.81 9.40 24.02
C ASP A 258 -20.87 8.19 24.26
N LEU A 259 -19.59 8.47 24.54
CA LEU A 259 -18.63 7.46 24.90
C LEU A 259 -18.97 6.79 26.23
N ALA A 260 -19.37 7.56 27.24
CA ALA A 260 -19.77 7.03 28.54
C ALA A 260 -21.02 6.15 28.43
N GLU A 261 -22.02 6.60 27.67
CA GLU A 261 -23.25 5.84 27.41
C GLU A 261 -22.93 4.52 26.69
N SER A 262 -22.22 4.58 25.56
CA SER A 262 -21.87 3.39 24.79
C SER A 262 -21.01 2.39 25.56
N THR A 263 -20.17 2.86 26.50
CA THR A 263 -19.38 1.98 27.37
C THR A 263 -20.25 1.20 28.35
N GLN A 264 -21.30 1.82 28.91
CA GLN A 264 -22.28 1.13 29.77
C GLN A 264 -23.05 0.06 28.99
N GLU A 265 -23.41 0.33 27.73
CA GLU A 265 -24.08 -0.64 26.87
C GLU A 265 -23.26 -1.91 26.63
N ILE A 266 -21.92 -1.81 26.55
CA ILE A 266 -21.05 -2.99 26.39
C ILE A 266 -21.31 -3.98 27.52
N GLU A 267 -21.32 -3.50 28.76
CA GLU A 267 -21.44 -4.35 29.95
C GLU A 267 -22.76 -5.11 29.94
N ILE A 268 -23.85 -4.43 29.58
CA ILE A 268 -25.18 -5.03 29.46
C ILE A 268 -25.18 -6.09 28.35
N ILE A 269 -24.70 -5.75 27.15
CA ILE A 269 -24.73 -6.67 26.00
C ILE A 269 -23.89 -7.92 26.26
N LEU A 270 -22.71 -7.78 26.87
CA LEU A 270 -21.83 -8.91 27.17
C LEU A 270 -22.42 -9.84 28.23
N LYS A 271 -23.07 -9.27 29.26
CA LYS A 271 -23.78 -10.03 30.31
C LYS A 271 -25.03 -10.73 29.76
N ASP A 272 -25.90 -10.00 29.06
CA ASP A 272 -27.17 -10.52 28.54
C ASP A 272 -26.96 -11.64 27.52
N ASN A 273 -25.89 -11.55 26.73
CA ASN A 273 -25.55 -12.58 25.75
C ASN A 273 -24.68 -13.70 26.32
N ASP A 274 -24.32 -13.65 27.60
CA ASP A 274 -23.46 -14.63 28.28
C ASP A 274 -22.17 -14.91 27.47
N VAL A 275 -21.56 -13.85 26.94
CA VAL A 275 -20.48 -13.97 25.95
C VAL A 275 -19.26 -14.67 26.53
N TYR A 276 -18.87 -14.30 27.75
CA TYR A 276 -17.67 -14.83 28.40
C TYR A 276 -17.81 -16.33 28.73
N SER A 277 -18.93 -16.77 29.31
CA SER A 277 -19.16 -18.19 29.60
C SER A 277 -19.21 -19.02 28.32
N LYS A 278 -19.82 -18.49 27.24
CA LYS A 278 -19.81 -19.15 25.93
C LYS A 278 -18.41 -19.22 25.32
N LEU A 279 -17.60 -18.18 25.46
CA LEU A 279 -16.21 -18.19 24.99
C LEU A 279 -15.37 -19.21 25.77
N ASP A 280 -15.50 -19.24 27.09
CA ASP A 280 -14.80 -20.18 27.98
C ASP A 280 -15.13 -21.63 27.62
N HIS A 281 -16.42 -21.95 27.47
CA HIS A 281 -16.85 -23.27 27.03
C HIS A 281 -16.32 -23.65 25.63
N LEU A 282 -16.25 -22.70 24.70
CA LEU A 282 -15.70 -22.95 23.37
C LEU A 282 -14.18 -23.16 23.39
N ILE A 283 -13.46 -22.49 24.29
CA ILE A 283 -12.02 -22.70 24.52
C ILE A 283 -11.76 -24.11 25.05
N GLU A 284 -12.54 -24.56 26.03
CA GLU A 284 -12.48 -25.92 26.57
C GLU A 284 -12.74 -26.98 25.48
N ILE A 285 -13.81 -26.82 24.69
CA ILE A 285 -14.08 -27.71 23.55
C ILE A 285 -12.92 -27.71 22.56
N SER A 286 -12.34 -26.54 22.29
CA SER A 286 -11.29 -26.41 21.29
C SER A 286 -10.00 -27.14 21.67
N SER A 287 -9.67 -27.17 22.96
CA SER A 287 -8.48 -27.83 23.49
C SER A 287 -8.63 -29.35 23.52
N GLU A 288 -9.84 -29.87 23.59
CA GLU A 288 -10.12 -31.31 23.60
C GLU A 288 -10.42 -31.93 22.23
N LYS A 289 -11.14 -31.21 21.35
CA LYS A 289 -11.87 -31.83 20.21
C LYS A 289 -11.59 -31.21 18.85
N LEU A 290 -10.81 -30.14 18.76
CA LEU A 290 -10.63 -29.42 17.51
C LEU A 290 -9.65 -30.14 16.57
N PHE A 291 -10.14 -30.61 15.42
CA PHE A 291 -9.31 -31.17 14.37
C PHE A 291 -8.67 -30.08 13.53
N LEU A 292 -7.66 -29.41 14.05
CA LEU A 292 -7.02 -28.33 13.31
C LEU A 292 -6.27 -28.87 12.06
N PRO A 293 -6.09 -28.05 11.00
CA PRO A 293 -5.41 -28.49 9.79
C PRO A 293 -3.99 -29.00 10.09
N SER A 294 -3.46 -29.93 9.28
CA SER A 294 -2.07 -30.37 9.40
C SER A 294 -1.19 -29.74 8.32
N ASP A 295 0.13 -29.79 8.47
CA ASP A 295 1.07 -29.36 7.42
C ASP A 295 0.86 -30.09 6.09
N LYS A 296 0.38 -31.34 6.14
CA LYS A 296 0.00 -32.08 4.93
C LYS A 296 -1.12 -31.35 4.18
N ILE A 297 -2.05 -30.72 4.89
CA ILE A 297 -3.15 -29.92 4.32
C ILE A 297 -2.58 -28.63 3.71
N ILE A 298 -1.70 -27.90 4.41
CA ILE A 298 -1.03 -26.71 3.84
C ILE A 298 -0.36 -27.03 2.49
N LYS A 299 0.45 -28.09 2.46
CA LYS A 299 1.17 -28.53 1.26
C LYS A 299 0.21 -29.00 0.17
N LYS A 300 -0.83 -29.77 0.53
CA LYS A 300 -1.86 -30.26 -0.40
C LYS A 300 -2.58 -29.10 -1.11
N TYR A 301 -2.95 -28.06 -0.37
CA TYR A 301 -3.69 -26.91 -0.91
C TYR A 301 -2.79 -25.79 -1.46
N LYS A 302 -1.47 -25.91 -1.32
CA LYS A 302 -0.48 -24.90 -1.77
C LYS A 302 -0.86 -23.51 -1.28
N LEU A 303 -1.04 -23.35 0.03
CA LEU A 303 -1.53 -22.10 0.63
C LEU A 303 -0.75 -20.86 0.17
N ASP A 304 0.57 -20.93 0.08
CA ASP A 304 1.43 -19.87 -0.47
C ASP A 304 0.90 -19.33 -1.81
N ALA A 305 0.50 -20.22 -2.72
CA ALA A 305 -0.03 -19.85 -4.03
C ALA A 305 -1.42 -19.20 -3.94
N ILE A 306 -2.27 -19.66 -3.01
CA ILE A 306 -3.60 -19.07 -2.77
C ILE A 306 -3.43 -17.64 -2.24
N TRP A 307 -2.60 -17.45 -1.22
CA TRP A 307 -2.36 -16.15 -0.62
C TRP A 307 -1.67 -15.19 -1.58
N THR A 308 -0.69 -15.69 -2.34
CA THR A 308 -0.04 -14.92 -3.41
C THR A 308 -1.06 -14.45 -4.44
N LYS A 309 -1.99 -15.32 -4.86
CA LYS A 309 -3.07 -14.96 -5.79
C LYS A 309 -4.00 -13.91 -5.19
N ASP A 310 -4.45 -14.10 -3.95
CA ASP A 310 -5.31 -13.14 -3.26
C ASP A 310 -4.64 -11.77 -3.12
N TYR A 311 -3.32 -11.73 -2.86
CA TYR A 311 -2.58 -10.49 -2.72
C TYR A 311 -2.36 -9.79 -4.07
N LYS A 312 -2.09 -10.55 -5.14
CA LYS A 312 -2.07 -10.01 -6.51
C LYS A 312 -3.43 -9.41 -6.89
N ASN A 313 -4.54 -10.07 -6.55
CA ASN A 313 -5.87 -9.51 -6.74
C ASN A 313 -6.07 -8.20 -5.97
N LEU A 314 -5.54 -8.09 -4.74
CA LEU A 314 -5.58 -6.83 -3.98
C LEU A 314 -4.77 -5.72 -4.66
N ILE A 315 -3.56 -6.03 -5.15
CA ILE A 315 -2.75 -5.10 -5.95
C ILE A 315 -3.54 -4.64 -7.17
N ASP A 316 -4.26 -5.55 -7.84
CA ASP A 316 -5.09 -5.21 -8.99
C ASP A 316 -6.24 -4.26 -8.64
N ILE A 317 -6.95 -4.51 -7.54
CA ILE A 317 -8.03 -3.65 -7.05
C ILE A 317 -7.50 -2.24 -6.79
N ILE A 318 -6.44 -2.12 -5.98
CA ILE A 318 -5.88 -0.82 -5.60
C ILE A 318 -5.21 -0.11 -6.79
N ALA A 319 -4.52 -0.83 -7.67
CA ALA A 319 -3.92 -0.19 -8.84
C ALA A 319 -4.95 0.34 -9.85
N ASN A 320 -6.17 -0.23 -9.83
CA ASN A 320 -7.26 0.17 -10.71
C ASN A 320 -8.25 1.15 -10.04
N SER A 321 -8.05 1.55 -8.78
CA SER A 321 -8.85 2.63 -8.20
C SER A 321 -8.56 3.91 -8.99
N GLU A 322 -9.56 4.34 -9.77
CA GLU A 322 -9.45 5.50 -10.66
C GLU A 322 -9.66 6.81 -9.90
N ASN A 323 -10.40 6.75 -8.79
CA ASN A 323 -10.94 7.92 -8.13
C ASN A 323 -10.38 8.09 -6.71
N GLU A 324 -10.02 9.33 -6.42
CA GLU A 324 -9.80 9.89 -5.08
C GLU A 324 -11.14 9.96 -4.31
N SER A 325 -11.96 8.91 -4.34
CA SER A 325 -13.23 8.85 -3.62
C SER A 325 -13.17 7.78 -2.52
N ASN A 326 -13.70 8.12 -1.34
CA ASN A 326 -13.63 7.27 -0.14
C ASN A 326 -14.23 5.86 -0.34
N TYR A 327 -15.15 5.67 -1.29
CA TYR A 327 -15.80 4.38 -1.56
C TYR A 327 -14.82 3.32 -2.12
N ASP A 328 -13.94 3.70 -3.05
CA ASP A 328 -12.99 2.76 -3.67
C ASP A 328 -11.91 2.28 -2.68
N PHE A 329 -11.59 3.11 -1.69
CA PHE A 329 -10.60 2.77 -0.66
C PHE A 329 -11.14 1.87 0.44
N HIS A 330 -12.44 1.90 0.72
CA HIS A 330 -13.04 1.11 1.78
C HIS A 330 -12.88 -0.40 1.55
N ASP A 331 -13.26 -0.89 0.37
CA ASP A 331 -13.15 -2.32 0.02
C ASP A 331 -11.69 -2.77 -0.03
N ALA A 332 -10.84 -1.96 -0.64
CA ALA A 332 -9.39 -2.18 -0.68
C ALA A 332 -8.78 -2.24 0.73
N ARG A 333 -9.21 -1.37 1.65
CA ARG A 333 -8.78 -1.35 3.06
C ARG A 333 -9.22 -2.62 3.78
N ILE A 334 -10.45 -3.10 3.60
CA ILE A 334 -10.93 -4.34 4.23
C ILE A 334 -10.08 -5.53 3.79
N ILE A 335 -9.84 -5.67 2.49
CA ILE A 335 -9.01 -6.74 1.96
C ILE A 335 -7.56 -6.56 2.44
N GLY A 336 -7.08 -5.31 2.52
CA GLY A 336 -5.74 -4.98 2.97
C GLY A 336 -5.46 -5.33 4.44
N LYS A 337 -6.44 -5.04 5.33
CA LYS A 337 -6.41 -5.42 6.76
C LYS A 337 -6.04 -6.87 6.97
N LYS A 338 -6.59 -7.75 6.13
CA LYS A 338 -6.33 -9.19 6.15
C LYS A 338 -4.84 -9.50 6.12
N PHE A 339 -4.12 -8.94 5.15
CA PHE A 339 -2.71 -9.21 4.94
C PHE A 339 -1.83 -8.56 6.00
N LYS A 340 -2.19 -7.34 6.43
CA LYS A 340 -1.52 -6.67 7.55
C LYS A 340 -1.55 -7.55 8.80
N TYR A 341 -2.74 -8.01 9.20
CA TYR A 341 -2.89 -8.84 10.41
C TYR A 341 -2.14 -10.17 10.33
N LEU A 342 -2.15 -10.84 9.18
CA LEU A 342 -1.43 -12.10 9.04
C LEU A 342 0.09 -11.91 9.11
N TYR A 343 0.60 -10.80 8.58
CA TYR A 343 2.02 -10.48 8.68
C TYR A 343 2.41 -10.09 10.10
N ASP A 344 1.63 -9.23 10.76
CA ASP A 344 1.88 -8.80 12.15
C ASP A 344 1.89 -9.99 13.12
N LEU A 345 1.15 -11.05 12.80
CA LEU A 345 1.09 -12.31 13.56
C LEU A 345 2.16 -13.34 13.14
N ASN A 346 3.08 -13.00 12.24
CA ASN A 346 4.08 -13.91 11.67
C ASN A 346 3.49 -15.16 10.99
N LEU A 347 2.24 -15.09 10.53
CA LEU A 347 1.56 -16.19 9.82
C LEU A 347 1.91 -16.22 8.33
N ILE A 348 2.31 -15.07 7.79
CA ILE A 348 2.81 -14.92 6.43
C ILE A 348 4.04 -14.03 6.38
N ASP A 349 4.84 -14.19 5.34
CA ASP A 349 5.94 -13.30 4.98
C ASP A 349 5.87 -12.93 3.49
N PHE A 350 6.34 -11.73 3.14
CA PHE A 350 6.37 -11.23 1.78
C PHE A 350 7.76 -11.42 1.17
N SER A 351 7.81 -11.66 -0.14
CA SER A 351 9.07 -11.68 -0.90
C SER A 351 9.87 -10.37 -0.81
N SER A 352 9.24 -9.27 -0.42
CA SER A 352 9.88 -7.96 -0.24
C SER A 352 9.20 -7.18 0.88
N LYS A 353 10.02 -6.57 1.75
CA LYS A 353 9.55 -5.65 2.80
C LYS A 353 8.74 -4.47 2.26
N HIS A 354 8.96 -4.08 1.00
CA HIS A 354 8.24 -2.98 0.38
C HIS A 354 6.76 -3.32 0.09
N LEU A 355 6.44 -4.60 -0.12
CA LEU A 355 5.06 -5.08 -0.30
C LEU A 355 4.26 -4.97 1.00
N TYR A 356 4.87 -5.33 2.13
CA TYR A 356 4.25 -5.11 3.44
C TYR A 356 4.16 -3.62 3.78
N LYS A 357 5.24 -2.85 3.60
CA LYS A 357 5.23 -1.43 3.92
C LYS A 357 4.12 -0.69 3.16
N SER A 358 3.97 -0.94 1.87
CA SER A 358 2.93 -0.28 1.06
C SER A 358 1.52 -0.59 1.54
N ILE A 359 1.23 -1.82 1.96
CA ILE A 359 -0.11 -2.16 2.47
C ILE A 359 -0.35 -1.59 3.87
N ALA A 360 0.69 -1.50 4.71
CA ALA A 360 0.58 -0.89 6.03
C ALA A 360 0.32 0.61 5.90
N ASP A 361 1.05 1.30 5.02
CA ASP A 361 0.90 2.72 4.72
C ASP A 361 -0.49 3.01 4.15
N PHE A 362 -0.96 2.22 3.18
CA PHE A 362 -2.31 2.36 2.62
C PHE A 362 -3.40 2.11 3.66
N HIS A 363 -3.26 1.05 4.46
CA HIS A 363 -4.23 0.72 5.51
C HIS A 363 -4.36 1.84 6.55
N LYS A 364 -3.23 2.47 6.93
CA LYS A 364 -3.22 3.61 7.84
C LYS A 364 -3.92 4.80 7.20
N ALA A 365 -3.47 5.25 6.03
CA ALA A 365 -4.02 6.44 5.37
C ALA A 365 -5.52 6.31 5.04
N SER A 366 -5.95 5.17 4.47
CA SER A 366 -7.37 4.88 4.23
C SER A 366 -8.17 4.65 5.52
N GLY A 367 -7.49 4.36 6.64
CA GLY A 367 -8.10 4.29 7.95
C GLY A 367 -8.43 5.66 8.49
N ASP A 368 -7.44 6.54 8.47
CA ASP A 368 -7.58 7.91 8.94
C ASP A 368 -8.63 8.67 8.09
N LEU A 369 -8.71 8.42 6.77
CA LEU A 369 -9.78 8.96 5.88
C LEU A 369 -11.18 8.54 6.35
N HIS A 370 -11.34 7.27 6.71
CA HIS A 370 -12.63 6.78 7.21
C HIS A 370 -13.00 7.37 8.57
N ASP A 371 -12.00 7.65 9.40
CA ASP A 371 -12.23 8.27 10.70
C ASP A 371 -12.68 9.74 10.52
N ILE A 372 -12.19 10.45 9.49
CA ILE A 372 -12.68 11.77 9.05
C ILE A 372 -14.13 11.67 8.56
N ASP A 373 -14.47 10.69 7.70
CA ASP A 373 -15.84 10.45 7.24
C ASP A 373 -16.81 10.18 8.41
N ASP A 374 -16.37 9.39 9.39
CA ASP A 374 -17.15 9.11 10.60
C ASP A 374 -17.42 10.38 11.42
N LEU A 375 -16.47 11.32 11.45
CA LEU A 375 -16.66 12.62 12.11
C LEU A 375 -17.65 13.49 11.34
N TYR A 376 -17.53 13.59 10.01
CA TYR A 376 -18.52 14.30 9.18
C TYR A 376 -19.94 13.76 9.45
N ASN A 377 -20.10 12.43 9.45
CA ASN A 377 -21.39 11.80 9.72
C ASN A 377 -21.88 12.03 11.15
N TYR A 378 -20.97 12.08 12.12
CA TYR A 378 -21.32 12.42 13.50
C TYR A 378 -21.85 13.85 13.57
N LEU A 379 -21.09 14.83 13.09
CA LEU A 379 -21.47 16.26 13.09
C LEU A 379 -22.77 16.53 12.34
N ASN A 380 -23.01 15.82 11.23
CA ASN A 380 -24.25 15.94 10.47
C ASN A 380 -25.52 15.64 11.29
N ASN A 381 -25.43 14.80 12.32
CA ASN A 381 -26.56 14.52 13.21
C ASN A 381 -26.81 15.64 14.24
N TYR A 382 -25.92 16.62 14.33
CA TYR A 382 -25.98 17.74 15.29
C TYR A 382 -25.92 19.12 14.60
N LEU A 383 -26.14 19.21 13.28
CA LEU A 383 -26.09 20.46 12.51
C LEU A 383 -27.12 21.52 12.95
N ASP A 384 -28.10 21.16 13.77
CA ASP A 384 -29.02 22.12 14.41
C ASP A 384 -28.42 22.80 15.66
N SER A 385 -27.19 22.44 16.06
CA SER A 385 -26.45 23.07 17.17
C SER A 385 -25.69 24.32 16.70
N GLU A 386 -25.59 25.34 17.57
CA GLU A 386 -24.85 26.60 17.32
C GLU A 386 -23.32 26.42 17.34
N LEU A 387 -22.81 25.21 17.06
CA LEU A 387 -21.38 24.93 17.05
C LEU A 387 -20.70 25.68 15.89
N ASN A 388 -19.70 26.50 16.20
CA ASN A 388 -18.83 27.11 15.19
C ASN A 388 -17.85 26.06 14.63
N ILE A 389 -18.29 25.32 13.61
CA ILE A 389 -17.56 24.18 13.03
C ILE A 389 -16.83 24.50 11.72
N ASP A 390 -16.80 25.76 11.29
CA ASP A 390 -16.16 26.16 10.02
C ASP A 390 -14.64 25.89 10.03
N GLU A 391 -13.97 26.22 11.14
CA GLU A 391 -12.53 26.01 11.32
C GLU A 391 -12.18 24.51 11.42
N LEU A 392 -13.10 23.72 12.00
CA LEU A 392 -13.02 22.27 12.06
C LEU A 392 -13.12 21.65 10.66
N PHE A 393 -14.10 22.05 9.85
CA PHE A 393 -14.23 21.56 8.48
C PHE A 393 -13.04 21.95 7.60
N LEU A 394 -12.51 23.16 7.76
CA LEU A 394 -11.29 23.57 7.05
C LEU A 394 -10.11 22.65 7.39
N SER A 395 -9.93 22.34 8.66
CA SER A 395 -8.84 21.48 9.15
C SER A 395 -9.01 20.03 8.67
N MET A 396 -10.24 19.50 8.71
CA MET A 396 -10.58 18.17 8.18
C MET A 396 -10.28 18.06 6.68
N ASN A 397 -10.65 19.06 5.88
CA ASN A 397 -10.37 19.08 4.44
C ASN A 397 -8.84 19.04 4.16
N HIS A 398 -8.04 19.78 4.92
CA HIS A 398 -6.58 19.76 4.75
C HIS A 398 -5.96 18.40 5.08
N GLU A 399 -6.42 17.76 6.17
CA GLU A 399 -5.99 16.40 6.53
C GLU A 399 -6.43 15.37 5.47
N GLU A 400 -7.66 15.49 4.97
CA GLU A 400 -8.19 14.62 3.92
C GLU A 400 -7.32 14.68 2.65
N GLU A 401 -6.99 15.88 2.16
CA GLU A 401 -6.08 16.08 1.02
C GLU A 401 -4.71 15.40 1.23
N ALA A 402 -4.12 15.57 2.42
CA ALA A 402 -2.83 14.96 2.75
C ALA A 402 -2.91 13.42 2.78
N LEU A 403 -4.02 12.85 3.24
CA LEU A 403 -4.25 11.41 3.26
C LEU A 403 -4.53 10.84 1.86
N TYR A 404 -5.26 11.55 1.01
CA TYR A 404 -5.40 11.20 -0.42
C TYR A 404 -4.05 11.13 -1.12
N GLU A 405 -3.13 12.06 -0.83
CA GLU A 405 -1.79 12.00 -1.42
C GLU A 405 -1.04 10.73 -0.97
N LYS A 406 -1.15 10.33 0.31
CA LYS A 406 -0.54 9.10 0.84
C LYS A 406 -1.13 7.85 0.16
N CYS A 407 -2.45 7.77 0.01
CA CYS A 407 -3.11 6.68 -0.71
C CYS A 407 -2.66 6.63 -2.18
N SER A 408 -2.60 7.80 -2.85
CA SER A 408 -2.15 7.95 -4.24
C SER A 408 -0.72 7.47 -4.47
N LYS A 409 0.19 7.69 -3.51
CA LYS A 409 1.56 7.13 -3.55
C LYS A 409 1.53 5.60 -3.59
N VAL A 410 0.70 4.95 -2.79
CA VAL A 410 0.60 3.47 -2.80
C VAL A 410 -0.06 2.96 -4.09
N ILE A 411 -1.11 3.63 -4.58
CA ILE A 411 -1.72 3.31 -5.87
C ILE A 411 -0.68 3.38 -6.99
N PHE A 412 0.15 4.42 -6.99
CA PHE A 412 1.26 4.56 -7.93
C PHE A 412 2.27 3.41 -7.83
N PHE A 413 2.63 2.98 -6.62
CA PHE A 413 3.50 1.82 -6.40
C PHE A 413 2.88 0.52 -6.95
N TYR A 414 1.59 0.29 -6.76
CA TYR A 414 0.95 -0.91 -7.31
C TYR A 414 0.77 -0.86 -8.83
N LYS A 415 0.52 0.34 -9.39
CA LYS A 415 0.62 0.57 -10.85
C LYS A 415 2.04 0.30 -11.38
N LEU A 416 3.09 0.50 -10.58
CA LEU A 416 4.47 0.08 -10.90
C LEU A 416 4.61 -1.43 -10.98
N LEU A 417 4.15 -2.14 -9.97
CA LEU A 417 4.26 -3.60 -9.92
C LEU A 417 3.55 -4.31 -11.08
N LYS A 418 2.42 -3.78 -11.55
CA LYS A 418 1.65 -4.34 -12.67
C LYS A 418 2.31 -4.23 -14.05
N ARG A 419 3.39 -3.45 -14.18
CA ARG A 419 4.08 -3.26 -15.47
C ARG A 419 5.12 -4.33 -15.78
N ASN A 420 5.57 -5.05 -14.75
CA ASN A 420 6.67 -6.00 -14.84
C ASN A 420 6.19 -7.38 -15.23
#